data_AF-G0MUG1-F1
#
_entry.id   AF-G0MUG1-F1
#
_cell.length_a   1.000
_cell.length_b   1.000
_cell.length_c   1.000
_cell.angle_alpha   90.00
_cell.angle_beta   90.00
_cell.angle_gamma   90.00
#
_symmetry.space_group_name_H-M   'P 1'
#
loop_
_entity.id
_entity.type
_entity.pdbx_description
1 polymer ?
#
loop_
_entity_poly.entity_id
_entity_poly.type
_entity_poly.pdbx_seq_one_letter_code
_entity_poly.pdbx_strand_id
1 'polypeptide(L)'
;MRKFLILVTLFWSIRSENSPNYELDPDEYDFDGDPIVDDFFVQKDCDYDCVFNGLFLTSARLKKFPTSCSRVCSYIGITEASDATEEELTTAFANMKTLIGALMVAWTNHTSLKFLAGLETIETESTGISIALNPRMTELGLLNLTSITAPQIHILKNENMTRLNIPKLKNFAPYLAVGREMTININPQSPSFCVTTDEMEQILNKSAPGNITVQGKYCDPIPGQNICTSPQNGCTKVLGNVLVGVEPEWKLEMLKSVEYIFGGLHIYEANLTSLDFLPNLKFIANLDTKKPGLYVNGNTELKNTTFPSLKKILSASPFTTIIANCSEELLTNPTMCIGLTKLEATPSNWGPMIDGQTCEQIKETARNLTGWVEDLGSSGRIGWIGSLQLMIVALFLLLMVDHF
;
A
#
# COMPACT_ATOMS: atom_id res chain seq x y z
N MET A 1 22.50 13.44 7.81
CA MET A 1 22.05 13.08 6.43
C MET A 1 23.02 12.25 5.55
N ARG A 2 24.17 12.74 5.04
CA ARG A 2 24.98 12.03 4.01
C ARG A 2 25.43 10.61 4.38
N LYS A 3 25.79 10.36 5.65
CA LYS A 3 26.24 9.04 6.14
C LYS A 3 25.08 8.04 6.30
N PHE A 4 23.90 8.49 6.69
CA PHE A 4 22.69 7.64 6.82
C PHE A 4 22.13 7.24 5.45
N LEU A 5 22.19 8.15 4.46
CA LEU A 5 21.79 7.89 3.07
C LEU A 5 22.73 6.89 2.36
N ILE A 6 24.02 6.92 2.69
CA ILE A 6 25.01 5.93 2.21
C ILE A 6 24.74 4.55 2.84
N LEU A 7 24.33 4.48 4.11
CA LEU A 7 23.91 3.22 4.71
C LEU A 7 22.67 2.65 4.01
N VAL A 8 21.57 3.41 3.87
CA VAL A 8 20.34 2.88 3.24
C VAL A 8 20.57 2.39 1.81
N THR A 9 21.48 3.02 1.04
CA THR A 9 21.82 2.60 -0.32
C THR A 9 22.79 1.41 -0.38
N LEU A 10 23.77 1.31 0.54
CA LEU A 10 24.62 0.12 0.68
C LEU A 10 23.83 -1.08 1.21
N PHE A 11 22.92 -0.88 2.16
CA PHE A 11 22.09 -1.93 2.77
C PHE A 11 21.00 -2.48 1.83
N TRP A 12 20.59 -1.74 0.79
CA TRP A 12 19.78 -2.29 -0.31
C TRP A 12 20.60 -3.09 -1.33
N SER A 13 21.91 -2.84 -1.46
CA SER A 13 22.77 -3.48 -2.46
C SER A 13 23.49 -4.73 -1.97
N ILE A 14 23.59 -4.95 -0.66
CA ILE A 14 24.29 -6.12 -0.10
C ILE A 14 23.32 -7.32 0.02
N ARG A 15 22.99 -7.91 -1.13
CA ARG A 15 23.06 -9.37 -1.34
C ARG A 15 23.02 -9.72 -2.84
N SER A 16 23.95 -9.18 -3.63
CA SER A 16 24.52 -9.97 -4.73
C SER A 16 25.74 -10.69 -4.15
N GLU A 17 25.75 -12.02 -4.19
CA GLU A 17 26.88 -12.83 -3.74
C GLU A 17 28.19 -12.39 -4.42
N ASN A 18 29.26 -12.27 -3.63
CA ASN A 18 30.64 -11.84 -3.95
C ASN A 18 30.99 -10.37 -3.65
N SER A 19 31.32 -10.06 -2.39
CA SER A 19 32.31 -9.02 -2.06
C SER A 19 32.96 -9.34 -0.69
N PRO A 20 34.26 -9.04 -0.48
CA PRO A 20 35.03 -9.60 0.63
C PRO A 20 34.64 -9.00 1.98
N ASN A 21 34.72 -9.81 3.03
CA ASN A 21 34.55 -9.41 4.44
C ASN A 21 35.47 -8.24 4.77
N TYR A 22 34.91 -7.05 4.91
CA TYR A 22 35.50 -5.99 5.72
C TYR A 22 34.95 -6.16 7.14
N GLU A 23 35.78 -6.66 8.05
CA GLU A 23 35.55 -6.49 9.49
C GLU A 23 35.56 -4.99 9.78
N LEU A 24 34.42 -4.44 10.19
CA LEU A 24 34.30 -3.08 10.67
C LEU A 24 34.74 -3.05 12.13
N ASP A 25 35.83 -2.33 12.42
CA ASP A 25 36.27 -2.04 13.78
C ASP A 25 35.24 -1.10 14.45
N PRO A 26 34.54 -1.52 15.52
CA PRO A 26 33.53 -0.70 16.19
C PRO A 26 34.11 0.52 16.91
N ASP A 27 35.42 0.54 17.17
CA ASP A 27 36.08 1.55 18.00
C ASP A 27 36.74 2.69 17.19
N GLU A 28 36.71 2.64 15.84
CA GLU A 28 37.36 3.66 15.00
C GLU A 28 36.51 4.95 14.77
N TYR A 29 35.28 5.00 15.29
CA TYR A 29 34.44 6.21 15.24
C TYR A 29 34.17 6.79 16.63
N ASP A 30 35.21 7.33 17.24
CA ASP A 30 35.10 8.21 18.41
C ASP A 30 34.54 9.58 17.96
N PHE A 31 33.27 9.83 18.25
CA PHE A 31 32.54 11.05 17.89
C PHE A 31 32.41 11.94 19.14
N ASP A 32 33.55 12.45 19.62
CA ASP A 32 33.66 13.41 20.74
C ASP A 32 33.48 14.89 20.30
N GLY A 33 32.81 15.12 19.17
CA GLY A 33 32.38 16.47 18.76
C GLY A 33 30.94 16.74 19.18
N ASP A 34 30.65 17.96 19.63
CA ASP A 34 29.28 18.43 19.89
C ASP A 34 28.35 18.00 18.74
N PRO A 35 27.13 17.50 19.04
CA PRO A 35 26.23 17.04 18.01
C PRO A 35 25.95 18.20 17.06
N ILE A 36 26.35 18.05 15.79
CA ILE A 36 25.85 18.90 14.71
C ILE A 36 24.33 18.74 14.76
N VAL A 37 23.63 19.75 15.29
CA VAL A 37 22.17 19.75 15.37
C VAL A 37 21.68 19.70 13.93
N ASP A 38 21.04 18.60 13.58
CA ASP A 38 20.52 18.37 12.23
C ASP A 38 19.51 19.47 11.89
N ASP A 39 19.57 20.03 10.67
CA ASP A 39 18.64 21.06 10.20
C ASP A 39 17.17 20.63 10.39
N PHE A 40 16.89 19.32 10.30
CA PHE A 40 15.57 18.77 10.60
C PHE A 40 15.17 18.98 12.07
N PHE A 41 16.09 18.78 13.01
CA PHE A 41 15.82 19.00 14.44
C PHE A 41 15.65 20.48 14.76
N VAL A 42 16.40 21.36 14.08
CA VAL A 42 16.19 22.81 14.18
C VAL A 42 14.81 23.19 13.65
N GLN A 43 14.42 22.68 12.47
CA GLN A 43 13.09 22.92 11.89
C GLN A 43 11.94 22.43 12.80
N LYS A 44 12.21 21.43 13.64
CA LYS A 44 11.24 20.83 14.56
C LYS A 44 11.30 21.41 15.96
N ASP A 45 12.02 22.50 16.17
CA ASP A 45 12.17 23.19 17.45
C ASP A 45 12.54 22.21 18.58
N CYS A 46 13.51 21.32 18.31
CA CYS A 46 13.98 20.35 19.28
C CYS A 46 14.70 21.03 20.44
N ASP A 47 14.30 20.70 21.66
CA ASP A 47 15.04 21.05 22.87
C ASP A 47 16.41 20.37 22.82
N TYR A 48 17.48 21.16 22.99
CA TYR A 48 18.85 20.71 22.92
C TYR A 48 19.15 19.61 23.95
N ASP A 49 18.57 19.70 25.14
CA ASP A 49 18.73 18.70 26.21
C ASP A 49 18.01 17.37 25.88
N CYS A 50 17.14 17.38 24.86
CA CYS A 50 16.41 16.21 24.37
C CYS A 50 16.89 15.73 22.98
N VAL A 51 18.00 16.27 22.47
CA VAL A 51 18.66 15.78 21.26
C VAL A 51 19.61 14.64 21.64
N PHE A 52 19.52 13.51 20.94
CA PHE A 52 20.34 12.34 21.24
C PHE A 52 20.85 11.66 19.95
N ASN A 53 22.13 11.30 19.92
CA ASN A 53 22.70 10.53 18.82
C ASN A 53 22.49 9.02 19.04
N GLY A 54 21.42 8.47 18.44
CA GLY A 54 21.00 7.08 18.61
C GLY A 54 21.34 6.14 17.46
N LEU A 55 22.17 6.54 16.50
CA LEU A 55 22.24 5.91 15.16
C LEU A 55 22.82 4.48 15.19
N PHE A 56 23.59 4.15 16.23
CA PHE A 56 24.02 2.80 16.59
C PHE A 56 23.94 2.69 18.11
N LEU A 57 22.81 2.22 18.60
CA LEU A 57 22.51 2.21 20.02
C LEU A 57 23.24 1.06 20.71
N THR A 58 23.96 1.36 21.78
CA THR A 58 24.62 0.38 22.67
C THR A 58 24.23 0.68 24.11
N SER A 59 24.41 -0.27 25.03
CA SER A 59 24.21 -0.07 26.47
C SER A 59 25.04 1.11 26.99
N ALA A 60 26.26 1.29 26.47
CA ALA A 60 27.11 2.43 26.83
C ALA A 60 26.50 3.79 26.41
N ARG A 61 25.93 3.87 25.21
CA ARG A 61 25.30 5.10 24.69
C ARG A 61 23.95 5.38 25.35
N LEU A 62 23.19 4.33 25.69
CA LEU A 62 21.92 4.45 26.42
C LEU A 62 22.05 5.18 27.76
N LYS A 63 23.21 5.10 28.42
CA LYS A 63 23.48 5.86 29.66
C LYS A 63 23.42 7.38 29.46
N LYS A 64 23.60 7.86 28.23
CA LYS A 64 23.49 9.28 27.86
C LYS A 64 22.12 9.63 27.27
N PHE A 65 21.18 8.67 27.22
CA PHE A 65 19.84 8.92 26.71
C PHE A 65 19.10 9.92 27.62
N PRO A 66 18.38 10.92 27.07
CA PRO A 66 17.70 11.95 27.86
C PRO A 66 16.41 11.42 28.48
N THR A 67 16.53 10.65 29.57
CA THR A 67 15.40 9.92 30.19
C THR A 67 14.31 10.80 30.77
N SER A 68 14.55 12.09 31.02
CA SER A 68 13.53 13.05 31.47
C SER A 68 12.64 13.58 30.34
N CYS A 69 13.05 13.40 29.09
CA CYS A 69 12.38 14.00 27.94
C CYS A 69 11.19 13.17 27.45
N SER A 70 10.05 13.83 27.31
CA SER A 70 8.86 13.23 26.69
C SER A 70 8.88 13.29 25.16
N ARG A 71 9.61 14.25 24.59
CA ARG A 71 9.83 14.42 23.16
C ARG A 71 11.33 14.36 22.92
N VAL A 72 11.79 13.39 22.14
CA VAL A 72 13.20 13.14 21.89
C VAL A 72 13.48 13.30 20.41
N CYS A 73 14.54 14.04 20.09
CA CYS A 73 15.00 14.23 18.73
C CYS A 73 16.22 13.34 18.49
N SER A 74 16.00 12.26 17.76
CA SER A 74 17.03 11.23 17.58
C SER A 74 16.77 10.38 16.34
N TYR A 75 17.86 9.98 15.71
CA TYR A 75 17.86 8.87 14.76
C TYR A 75 18.16 7.59 15.54
N ILE A 76 17.14 6.83 15.91
CA ILE A 76 17.29 5.60 16.70
C ILE A 76 17.58 4.43 15.76
N GLY A 77 18.77 3.84 15.89
CA GLY A 77 19.21 2.64 15.17
C GLY A 77 19.60 1.53 16.13
N ILE A 78 18.78 0.47 16.18
CA ILE A 78 19.05 -0.75 16.94
C ILE A 78 19.37 -1.84 15.91
N THR A 79 20.63 -2.25 15.86
CA THR A 79 21.13 -3.22 14.86
C THR A 79 21.75 -4.45 15.53
N GLU A 80 22.30 -5.38 14.75
CA GLU A 80 23.09 -6.51 15.26
C GLU A 80 24.28 -6.11 16.13
N ALA A 81 24.78 -4.87 15.98
CA ALA A 81 25.88 -4.33 16.78
C ALA A 81 25.43 -3.82 18.16
N SER A 82 24.12 -3.81 18.43
CA SER A 82 23.59 -3.38 19.73
C SER A 82 23.77 -4.46 20.78
N ASP A 83 24.43 -4.13 21.89
CA ASP A 83 24.52 -4.93 23.11
C ASP A 83 23.41 -4.63 24.13
N ALA A 84 22.51 -3.69 23.80
CA ALA A 84 21.44 -3.23 24.68
C ALA A 84 20.39 -4.33 24.93
N THR A 85 20.12 -4.58 26.21
CA THR A 85 19.05 -5.49 26.63
C THR A 85 17.67 -4.84 26.48
N GLU A 86 16.61 -5.65 26.37
CA GLU A 86 15.23 -5.12 26.36
C GLU A 86 14.90 -4.33 27.63
N GLU A 87 15.48 -4.69 28.77
CA GLU A 87 15.33 -3.95 30.04
C GLU A 87 15.96 -2.56 29.94
N GLU A 88 17.21 -2.46 29.48
CA GLU A 88 17.89 -1.17 29.31
C GLU A 88 17.14 -0.26 28.32
N LEU A 89 16.68 -0.81 27.20
CA LEU A 89 15.87 -0.07 26.23
C LEU A 89 14.56 0.41 26.85
N THR A 90 13.86 -0.46 27.58
CA THR A 90 12.59 -0.13 28.24
C THR A 90 12.78 0.98 29.27
N THR A 91 13.84 0.89 30.08
CA THR A 91 14.16 1.92 31.08
C THR A 91 14.52 3.25 30.42
N ALA A 92 15.35 3.24 29.37
CA ALA A 92 15.75 4.47 28.70
C ALA A 92 14.56 5.18 28.04
N PHE A 93 13.69 4.42 27.35
CA PHE A 93 12.58 4.98 26.59
C PHE A 93 11.29 5.17 27.38
N ALA A 94 11.28 4.88 28.68
CA ALA A 94 10.07 4.87 29.51
C ALA A 94 9.24 6.16 29.44
N ASN A 95 9.90 7.32 29.36
CA ASN A 95 9.23 8.63 29.29
C ASN A 95 9.03 9.14 27.86
N MET A 96 9.64 8.52 26.84
CA MET A 96 9.58 8.99 25.46
C MET A 96 8.22 8.70 24.83
N LYS A 97 7.46 9.77 24.52
CA LYS A 97 6.15 9.73 23.86
C LYS A 97 6.20 10.18 22.41
N THR A 98 7.13 11.05 22.07
CA THR A 98 7.32 11.57 20.71
C THR A 98 8.75 11.35 20.26
N LEU A 99 8.90 10.70 19.12
CA LEU A 99 10.18 10.58 18.41
C LEU A 99 10.17 11.50 17.19
N ILE A 100 11.11 12.44 17.14
CA ILE A 100 11.43 13.23 15.94
C ILE A 100 12.75 12.71 15.37
N GLY A 101 12.76 12.15 14.16
CA GLY A 101 13.99 11.68 13.52
C GLY A 101 13.80 10.44 12.64
N ALA A 102 14.33 9.30 13.05
CA ALA A 102 14.12 8.03 12.34
C ALA A 102 14.10 6.87 13.33
N LEU A 103 13.45 5.77 12.92
CA LEU A 103 13.44 4.52 13.67
C LEU A 103 13.87 3.39 12.76
N MET A 104 15.01 2.79 13.09
CA MET A 104 15.55 1.61 12.44
C MET A 104 15.77 0.50 13.47
N VAL A 105 15.13 -0.65 13.27
CA VAL A 105 15.36 -1.86 14.07
C VAL A 105 15.59 -3.03 13.13
N ALA A 106 16.82 -3.50 13.03
CA ALA A 106 17.15 -4.51 12.04
C ALA A 106 18.25 -5.49 12.46
N TRP A 107 18.19 -6.73 11.98
CA TRP A 107 19.14 -7.79 12.36
C TRP A 107 19.23 -8.05 13.87
N THR A 108 18.12 -7.85 14.59
CA THR A 108 18.07 -8.07 16.04
C THR A 108 17.39 -9.38 16.41
N ASN A 109 17.63 -9.82 17.65
CA ASN A 109 16.97 -10.98 18.24
C ASN A 109 15.75 -10.60 19.11
N HIS A 110 15.32 -9.33 19.09
CA HIS A 110 14.16 -8.88 19.84
C HIS A 110 12.88 -9.53 19.33
N THR A 111 12.00 -9.88 20.26
CA THR A 111 10.72 -10.52 19.92
C THR A 111 9.61 -9.50 19.61
N SER A 112 9.81 -8.25 20.03
CA SER A 112 8.90 -7.12 19.78
C SER A 112 9.60 -5.78 19.99
N LEU A 113 8.91 -4.68 19.71
CA LEU A 113 9.32 -3.30 20.04
C LEU A 113 8.62 -2.80 21.32
N LYS A 114 8.26 -3.69 22.26
CA LYS A 114 7.56 -3.30 23.50
C LYS A 114 8.36 -2.37 24.41
N PHE A 115 9.69 -2.32 24.24
CA PHE A 115 10.51 -1.28 24.86
C PHE A 115 10.15 0.15 24.40
N LEU A 116 9.36 0.29 23.31
CA LEU A 116 8.74 1.55 22.85
C LEU A 116 7.22 1.61 23.13
N ALA A 117 6.69 0.82 24.07
CA ALA A 117 5.24 0.78 24.33
C ALA A 117 4.66 2.14 24.79
N GLY A 118 5.49 3.03 25.34
CA GLY A 118 5.10 4.40 25.70
C GLY A 118 5.00 5.38 24.53
N LEU A 119 5.51 5.01 23.34
CA LEU A 119 5.58 5.88 22.18
C LEU A 119 4.19 6.15 21.60
N GLU A 120 3.83 7.42 21.52
CA GLU A 120 2.52 7.90 21.05
C GLU A 120 2.59 8.43 19.61
N THR A 121 3.73 9.03 19.22
CA THR A 121 3.92 9.68 17.91
C THR A 121 5.33 9.49 17.37
N ILE A 122 5.43 9.32 16.05
CA ILE A 122 6.70 9.32 15.32
C ILE A 122 6.60 10.31 14.16
N GLU A 123 7.55 11.22 14.07
CA GLU A 123 7.72 12.10 12.93
C GLU A 123 9.12 11.95 12.35
N THR A 124 9.21 11.56 11.09
CA THR A 124 10.47 11.28 10.41
C THR A 124 10.65 12.11 9.16
N GLU A 125 11.91 12.46 8.89
CA GLU A 125 12.31 12.99 7.59
C GLU A 125 12.63 11.88 6.57
N SER A 126 13.56 12.13 5.66
CA SER A 126 13.85 11.40 4.42
C SER A 126 13.85 9.86 4.49
N THR A 127 14.24 9.27 5.61
CA THR A 127 14.51 7.84 5.76
C THR A 127 13.37 7.01 6.33
N GLY A 128 12.40 7.62 7.00
CA GLY A 128 11.21 6.92 7.48
C GLY A 128 11.44 5.95 8.63
N ILE A 129 10.56 4.94 8.70
CA ILE A 129 10.59 3.86 9.69
C ILE A 129 10.97 2.56 8.97
N SER A 130 11.96 1.83 9.50
CA SER A 130 12.40 0.54 8.96
C SER A 130 12.56 -0.50 10.06
N ILE A 131 11.75 -1.55 10.01
CA ILE A 131 11.78 -2.67 10.95
C ILE A 131 11.96 -3.94 10.12
N ALA A 132 13.19 -4.41 10.00
CA ALA A 132 13.50 -5.43 9.01
C ALA A 132 14.48 -6.50 9.47
N LEU A 133 14.38 -7.72 8.93
CA LEU A 133 15.36 -8.78 9.15
C LEU A 133 15.52 -9.15 10.64
N ASN A 134 14.42 -9.14 11.40
CA ASN A 134 14.41 -9.56 12.80
C ASN A 134 13.76 -10.96 12.90
N PRO A 135 14.55 -12.06 12.83
CA PRO A 135 14.01 -13.41 12.68
C PRO A 135 13.23 -13.91 13.91
N ARG A 136 13.39 -13.27 15.07
CA ARG A 136 12.65 -13.60 16.31
C ARG A 136 11.46 -12.70 16.58
N MET A 137 11.27 -11.66 15.78
CA MET A 137 10.19 -10.70 16.00
C MET A 137 8.84 -11.35 15.69
N THR A 138 7.94 -11.30 16.67
CA THR A 138 6.59 -11.89 16.59
C THR A 138 5.50 -10.84 16.40
N GLU A 139 5.76 -9.59 16.81
CA GLU A 139 4.88 -8.44 16.69
C GLU A 139 5.65 -7.12 16.82
N LEU A 140 5.05 -5.98 16.45
CA LEU A 140 5.63 -4.67 16.80
C LEU A 140 5.35 -4.32 18.27
N GLY A 141 4.08 -4.38 18.70
CA GLY A 141 3.71 -4.08 20.09
C GLY A 141 3.79 -2.58 20.45
N LEU A 142 3.58 -1.68 19.48
CA LEU A 142 3.54 -0.23 19.70
C LEU A 142 2.12 0.19 20.14
N LEU A 143 1.74 -0.22 21.35
CA LEU A 143 0.36 -0.20 21.83
C LEU A 143 -0.24 1.21 22.02
N ASN A 144 0.60 2.21 22.23
CA ASN A 144 0.17 3.60 22.42
C ASN A 144 0.36 4.48 21.18
N LEU A 145 0.90 3.94 20.09
CA LEU A 145 1.16 4.71 18.89
C LEU A 145 -0.15 5.15 18.23
N THR A 146 -0.34 6.44 18.07
CA THR A 146 -1.56 7.05 17.51
C THR A 146 -1.33 7.73 16.17
N SER A 147 -0.11 8.21 15.91
CA SER A 147 0.22 8.98 14.71
C SER A 147 1.63 8.70 14.20
N ILE A 148 1.74 8.55 12.88
CA ILE A 148 3.01 8.51 12.16
C ILE A 148 2.99 9.57 11.06
N THR A 149 4.01 10.43 11.06
CA THR A 149 4.34 11.33 9.95
C THR A 149 5.64 10.88 9.32
N ALA A 150 5.61 10.27 8.14
CA ALA A 150 6.81 9.70 7.51
C ALA A 150 6.70 9.66 5.98
N PRO A 151 7.82 9.73 5.23
CA PRO A 151 7.79 9.45 3.80
C PRO A 151 7.67 7.94 3.51
N GLN A 152 8.09 7.07 4.43
CA GLN A 152 7.99 5.62 4.26
C GLN A 152 7.92 4.84 5.56
N ILE A 153 7.21 3.72 5.55
CA ILE A 153 7.17 2.70 6.61
C ILE A 153 7.45 1.35 5.99
N HIS A 154 8.53 0.70 6.41
CA HIS A 154 8.93 -0.62 5.94
C HIS A 154 8.95 -1.63 7.10
N ILE A 155 8.20 -2.71 6.95
CA ILE A 155 8.21 -3.87 7.86
C ILE A 155 8.52 -5.09 7.00
N LEU A 156 9.78 -5.51 6.96
CA LEU A 156 10.26 -6.43 5.93
C LEU A 156 11.02 -7.63 6.52
N LYS A 157 10.76 -8.84 6.02
CA LYS A 157 11.56 -10.04 6.35
C LYS A 157 11.67 -10.31 7.87
N ASN A 158 10.55 -10.18 8.57
CA ASN A 158 10.42 -10.59 9.98
C ASN A 158 9.67 -11.93 10.00
N GLU A 159 10.39 -13.02 9.69
CA GLU A 159 9.81 -14.30 9.26
C GLU A 159 8.95 -15.01 10.32
N ASN A 160 9.10 -14.66 11.61
CA ASN A 160 8.28 -15.17 12.72
C ASN A 160 7.17 -14.22 13.15
N MET A 161 6.97 -13.11 12.45
CA MET A 161 5.95 -12.12 12.79
C MET A 161 4.57 -12.71 12.57
N THR A 162 3.67 -12.53 13.54
CA THR A 162 2.31 -13.08 13.50
C THR A 162 1.24 -12.00 13.38
N ARG A 163 1.54 -10.78 13.82
CA ARG A 163 0.63 -9.62 13.81
C ARG A 163 1.40 -8.31 13.89
N LEU A 164 0.78 -7.19 13.49
CA LEU A 164 1.37 -5.85 13.71
C LEU A 164 1.28 -5.44 15.19
N ASN A 165 0.08 -5.54 15.78
CA ASN A 165 -0.22 -5.12 17.14
C ASN A 165 0.02 -3.62 17.38
N ILE A 166 -0.72 -2.80 16.60
CA ILE A 166 -0.71 -1.32 16.64
C ILE A 166 -2.14 -0.77 16.80
N PRO A 167 -2.89 -1.18 17.85
CA PRO A 167 -4.34 -1.03 17.92
C PRO A 167 -4.84 0.42 17.99
N LYS A 168 -3.99 1.37 18.38
CA LYS A 168 -4.36 2.79 18.53
C LYS A 168 -3.94 3.66 17.35
N LEU A 169 -3.23 3.11 16.35
CA LEU A 169 -2.72 3.89 15.23
C LEU A 169 -3.88 4.31 14.33
N LYS A 170 -4.09 5.62 14.20
CA LYS A 170 -5.18 6.17 13.37
C LYS A 170 -4.72 7.14 12.30
N ASN A 171 -3.59 7.79 12.53
CA ASN A 171 -3.15 8.88 11.69
C ASN A 171 -1.87 8.48 10.96
N PHE A 172 -1.95 8.48 9.62
CA PHE A 172 -0.81 8.34 8.73
C PHE A 172 -0.71 9.61 7.88
N ALA A 173 0.40 10.33 8.03
CA ALA A 173 0.66 11.56 7.29
C ALA A 173 1.98 11.46 6.52
N PRO A 174 2.05 11.98 5.28
CA PRO A 174 3.30 12.09 4.56
C PRO A 174 4.13 13.24 5.15
N TYR A 175 5.45 13.08 5.15
CA TYR A 175 6.32 14.21 5.44
C TYR A 175 6.45 15.10 4.20
N LEU A 176 5.71 16.23 4.20
CA LEU A 176 5.46 17.05 3.00
C LEU A 176 6.70 17.77 2.45
N ALA A 177 7.74 18.00 3.25
CA ALA A 177 8.93 18.75 2.81
C ALA A 177 9.70 18.05 1.68
N VAL A 178 9.48 16.75 1.47
CA VAL A 178 10.18 15.95 0.46
C VAL A 178 9.37 15.88 -0.86
N GLY A 179 8.15 16.44 -0.90
CA GLY A 179 7.28 16.38 -2.08
C GLY A 179 6.95 14.96 -2.54
N ARG A 180 7.14 13.97 -1.66
CA ARG A 180 6.95 12.54 -1.94
C ARG A 180 5.67 12.04 -1.30
N GLU A 181 5.02 11.14 -2.03
CA GLU A 181 3.92 10.35 -1.51
C GLU A 181 4.43 9.36 -0.46
N MET A 182 3.65 9.13 0.59
CA MET A 182 4.07 8.23 1.66
C MET A 182 3.93 6.78 1.22
N THR A 183 4.97 5.98 1.36
CA THR A 183 4.95 4.54 1.03
C THR A 183 4.80 3.68 2.29
N ILE A 184 3.93 2.66 2.25
CA ILE A 184 3.80 1.66 3.31
C ILE A 184 4.04 0.29 2.69
N ASN A 185 5.07 -0.42 3.15
CA ASN A 185 5.40 -1.76 2.70
C ASN A 185 5.49 -2.71 3.90
N ILE A 186 4.51 -3.58 4.02
CA ILE A 186 4.41 -4.60 5.06
C ILE A 186 4.56 -5.96 4.37
N ASN A 187 5.77 -6.50 4.42
CA ASN A 187 6.10 -7.81 3.88
C ASN A 187 7.03 -8.56 4.84
N PRO A 188 6.48 -9.09 5.94
CA PRO A 188 7.28 -9.83 6.91
C PRO A 188 7.82 -11.16 6.38
N GLN A 189 7.32 -11.68 5.24
CA GLN A 189 7.63 -13.01 4.73
C GLN A 189 7.29 -14.14 5.71
N SER A 190 6.24 -13.96 6.50
CA SER A 190 5.76 -14.95 7.46
C SER A 190 4.43 -15.56 7.00
N PRO A 191 4.30 -16.89 6.88
CA PRO A 191 3.03 -17.55 6.54
C PRO A 191 1.98 -17.45 7.66
N SER A 192 2.42 -17.15 8.87
CA SER A 192 1.56 -16.99 10.05
C SER A 192 1.11 -15.54 10.24
N PHE A 193 1.71 -14.57 9.56
CA PHE A 193 1.38 -13.17 9.69
C PHE A 193 -0.04 -12.88 9.21
N CYS A 194 -0.81 -12.25 10.09
CA CYS A 194 -2.11 -11.69 9.75
C CYS A 194 -2.21 -10.22 10.16
N VAL A 195 -3.04 -9.47 9.45
CA VAL A 195 -3.43 -8.09 9.79
C VAL A 195 -4.90 -8.08 10.18
N THR A 196 -5.26 -7.31 11.19
CA THR A 196 -6.69 -7.16 11.55
C THR A 196 -7.39 -6.24 10.53
N THR A 197 -8.71 -6.37 10.43
CA THR A 197 -9.51 -5.49 9.55
C THR A 197 -9.47 -4.04 10.01
N ASP A 198 -9.40 -3.81 11.33
CA ASP A 198 -9.26 -2.46 11.90
C ASP A 198 -7.89 -1.87 11.54
N GLU A 199 -6.79 -2.61 11.68
CA GLU A 199 -5.45 -2.13 11.25
C GLU A 199 -5.41 -1.81 9.75
N MET A 200 -5.98 -2.67 8.91
CA MET A 200 -6.04 -2.44 7.46
C MET A 200 -6.91 -1.22 7.10
N GLU A 201 -8.06 -1.06 7.75
CA GLU A 201 -8.90 0.13 7.55
C GLU A 201 -8.14 1.41 7.85
N GLN A 202 -7.37 1.46 8.93
CA GLN A 202 -6.59 2.64 9.30
C GLN A 202 -5.48 2.91 8.27
N ILE A 203 -4.84 1.86 7.74
CA ILE A 203 -3.84 1.97 6.66
C ILE A 203 -4.48 2.54 5.38
N LEU A 204 -5.68 2.07 5.02
CA LEU A 204 -6.39 2.46 3.78
C LEU A 204 -7.04 3.85 3.87
N ASN A 205 -7.57 4.21 5.05
CA ASN A 205 -8.19 5.52 5.32
C ASN A 205 -7.19 6.68 5.36
N LYS A 206 -5.89 6.40 5.19
CA LYS A 206 -4.85 7.40 5.01
C LYS A 206 -5.28 8.46 3.98
N SER A 207 -5.19 9.72 4.40
CA SER A 207 -5.59 10.91 3.64
C SER A 207 -4.58 11.34 2.56
N ALA A 208 -3.42 10.68 2.47
CA ALA A 208 -2.37 11.03 1.53
C ALA A 208 -2.16 10.00 0.41
N PRO A 209 -1.77 10.47 -0.78
CA PRO A 209 -1.38 9.61 -1.89
C PRO A 209 -0.13 8.78 -1.53
N GLY A 210 0.11 7.71 -2.28
CA GLY A 210 1.27 6.83 -2.14
C GLY A 210 0.95 5.34 -2.11
N ASN A 211 2.01 4.55 -2.29
CA ASN A 211 1.95 3.10 -2.45
C ASN A 211 1.71 2.38 -1.12
N ILE A 212 0.74 1.47 -1.11
CA ILE A 212 0.45 0.58 0.02
C ILE A 212 0.58 -0.86 -0.46
N THR A 213 1.53 -1.59 0.12
CA THR A 213 1.70 -3.03 -0.09
C THR A 213 1.62 -3.74 1.26
N VAL A 214 0.78 -4.77 1.33
CA VAL A 214 0.65 -5.64 2.51
C VAL A 214 0.63 -7.09 2.02
N GLN A 215 1.55 -7.91 2.52
CA GLN A 215 1.60 -9.35 2.27
C GLN A 215 1.32 -10.11 3.56
N GLY A 216 0.31 -10.97 3.53
CA GLY A 216 -0.18 -11.70 4.70
C GLY A 216 -1.60 -12.22 4.48
N LYS A 217 -2.31 -12.45 5.57
CA LYS A 217 -3.75 -12.78 5.57
C LYS A 217 -4.51 -11.86 6.54
N TYR A 218 -5.83 -11.93 6.55
CA TYR A 218 -6.61 -11.31 7.61
C TYR A 218 -6.63 -12.20 8.85
N CYS A 219 -6.56 -11.57 10.04
CA CYS A 219 -6.77 -12.29 11.29
C CYS A 219 -8.24 -12.67 11.45
N ASP A 220 -8.51 -13.73 12.20
CA ASP A 220 -9.89 -14.08 12.55
C ASP A 220 -10.54 -12.94 13.35
N PRO A 221 -11.80 -12.59 13.04
CA PRO A 221 -12.49 -11.49 13.70
C PRO A 221 -12.79 -11.85 15.16
N ILE A 222 -12.73 -10.84 16.04
CA ILE A 222 -13.05 -11.01 17.46
C ILE A 222 -14.59 -10.97 17.61
N PRO A 223 -15.19 -11.85 18.43
CA PRO A 223 -16.64 -11.80 18.68
C PRO A 223 -17.11 -10.40 19.11
N GLY A 224 -18.14 -9.88 18.44
CA GLY A 224 -18.70 -8.55 18.71
C GLY A 224 -18.16 -7.42 17.83
N GLN A 225 -17.18 -7.67 16.95
CA GLN A 225 -16.83 -6.70 15.90
C GLN A 225 -17.95 -6.57 14.87
N ASN A 226 -18.17 -5.34 14.38
CA ASN A 226 -19.14 -5.04 13.32
C ASN A 226 -18.56 -5.41 11.94
N ILE A 227 -18.43 -6.71 11.69
CA ILE A 227 -17.92 -7.28 10.45
C ILE A 227 -18.70 -8.55 10.09
N CYS A 228 -19.02 -8.70 8.81
CA CYS A 228 -19.75 -9.86 8.31
C CYS A 228 -18.83 -10.73 7.47
N THR A 229 -19.05 -12.04 7.47
CA THR A 229 -18.32 -12.97 6.57
C THR A 229 -18.96 -13.07 5.18
N SER A 230 -20.12 -12.46 5.00
CA SER A 230 -20.85 -12.38 3.73
C SER A 230 -21.70 -11.10 3.69
N PRO A 231 -22.05 -10.60 2.49
CA PRO A 231 -22.99 -9.48 2.36
C PRO A 231 -24.33 -9.77 3.02
N GLN A 232 -24.84 -8.79 3.77
CA GLN A 232 -26.16 -8.83 4.39
C GLN A 232 -26.63 -7.39 4.65
N ASN A 233 -27.95 -7.19 4.78
CA ASN A 233 -28.52 -5.85 4.98
C ASN A 233 -27.90 -5.13 6.19
N GLY A 234 -27.44 -3.90 5.96
CA GLY A 234 -26.84 -3.05 7.01
C GLY A 234 -25.38 -3.38 7.31
N CYS A 235 -24.80 -4.40 6.68
CA CYS A 235 -23.38 -4.70 6.82
C CYS A 235 -22.53 -3.67 6.08
N THR A 236 -21.60 -3.02 6.78
CA THR A 236 -20.68 -2.05 6.19
C THR A 236 -19.29 -2.61 5.90
N LYS A 237 -18.90 -3.70 6.56
CA LYS A 237 -17.60 -4.34 6.43
C LYS A 237 -17.75 -5.83 6.19
N VAL A 238 -17.20 -6.33 5.09
CA VAL A 238 -17.22 -7.75 4.74
C VAL A 238 -15.80 -8.31 4.80
N LEU A 239 -15.60 -9.39 5.55
CA LEU A 239 -14.37 -10.18 5.57
C LEU A 239 -14.51 -11.37 4.63
N GLY A 240 -13.63 -11.45 3.65
CA GLY A 240 -13.66 -12.48 2.61
C GLY A 240 -14.07 -11.92 1.24
N ASN A 241 -14.09 -12.82 0.25
CA ASN A 241 -14.43 -12.45 -1.12
C ASN A 241 -15.94 -12.26 -1.26
N VAL A 242 -16.33 -11.23 -2.02
CA VAL A 242 -17.71 -10.99 -2.42
C VAL A 242 -17.90 -11.50 -3.85
N LEU A 243 -18.84 -12.43 -4.03
CA LEU A 243 -19.19 -12.99 -5.32
C LEU A 243 -20.56 -12.45 -5.77
N VAL A 244 -20.63 -11.88 -6.97
CA VAL A 244 -21.87 -11.34 -7.55
C VAL A 244 -22.24 -12.13 -8.81
N GLY A 245 -23.52 -12.49 -8.95
CA GLY A 245 -24.07 -13.21 -10.11
C GLY A 245 -23.94 -14.74 -10.08
N VAL A 246 -23.28 -15.30 -9.07
CA VAL A 246 -23.07 -16.76 -8.93
C VAL A 246 -24.13 -17.43 -8.04
N GLU A 247 -24.59 -16.75 -6.99
CA GLU A 247 -25.46 -17.33 -5.96
C GLU A 247 -26.95 -17.13 -6.27
N PRO A 248 -27.83 -18.14 -6.17
CA PRO A 248 -29.26 -18.02 -6.53
C PRO A 248 -30.01 -16.87 -5.81
N GLU A 249 -29.53 -16.48 -4.63
CA GLU A 249 -30.12 -15.43 -3.80
C GLU A 249 -29.35 -14.10 -3.82
N TRP A 250 -28.47 -13.86 -4.80
CA TRP A 250 -27.74 -12.60 -4.88
C TRP A 250 -28.72 -11.41 -4.99
N LYS A 251 -28.63 -10.48 -4.03
CA LYS A 251 -29.50 -9.29 -3.94
C LYS A 251 -28.64 -8.05 -3.84
N LEU A 252 -28.65 -7.22 -4.89
CA LEU A 252 -27.92 -5.95 -4.94
C LEU A 252 -28.19 -5.07 -3.71
N GLU A 253 -29.40 -5.16 -3.15
CA GLU A 253 -29.79 -4.41 -1.96
C GLU A 253 -28.85 -4.63 -0.76
N MET A 254 -28.37 -5.87 -0.58
CA MET A 254 -27.47 -6.22 0.54
C MET A 254 -26.08 -5.60 0.39
N LEU A 255 -25.71 -5.21 -0.83
CA LEU A 255 -24.41 -4.62 -1.16
C LEU A 255 -24.41 -3.10 -1.02
N LYS A 256 -25.59 -2.47 -0.96
CA LYS A 256 -25.70 -1.01 -0.89
C LYS A 256 -25.05 -0.42 0.36
N SER A 257 -25.06 -1.11 1.50
CA SER A 257 -24.44 -0.63 2.73
C SER A 257 -22.94 -0.92 2.82
N VAL A 258 -22.39 -1.77 1.95
CA VAL A 258 -21.00 -2.23 2.06
C VAL A 258 -20.05 -1.08 1.71
N GLU A 259 -19.15 -0.77 2.65
CA GLU A 259 -18.11 0.26 2.52
C GLU A 259 -16.71 -0.34 2.36
N TYR A 260 -16.46 -1.49 2.98
CA TYR A 260 -15.17 -2.17 2.97
C TYR A 260 -15.34 -3.65 2.60
N ILE A 261 -14.54 -4.12 1.65
CA ILE A 261 -14.36 -5.54 1.35
C ILE A 261 -12.91 -5.91 1.69
N PHE A 262 -12.73 -6.66 2.78
CA PHE A 262 -11.44 -7.25 3.18
C PHE A 262 -11.26 -8.60 2.47
N GLY A 263 -11.12 -8.52 1.16
CA GLY A 263 -11.05 -9.62 0.20
C GLY A 263 -11.16 -9.07 -1.23
N GLY A 264 -11.43 -9.95 -2.19
CA GLY A 264 -11.71 -9.58 -3.57
C GLY A 264 -13.21 -9.39 -3.85
N LEU A 265 -13.53 -8.53 -4.82
CA LEU A 265 -14.87 -8.40 -5.42
C LEU A 265 -14.87 -9.05 -6.79
N HIS A 266 -15.57 -10.18 -6.94
CA HIS A 266 -15.61 -10.95 -8.17
C HIS A 266 -17.05 -11.03 -8.70
N ILE A 267 -17.27 -10.53 -9.91
CA ILE A 267 -18.57 -10.32 -10.54
C ILE A 267 -18.63 -11.18 -11.81
N TYR A 268 -19.66 -12.03 -11.92
CA TYR A 268 -19.81 -12.99 -13.01
C TYR A 268 -21.21 -12.89 -13.59
N GLU A 269 -21.34 -12.66 -14.89
CA GLU A 269 -22.60 -12.85 -15.64
C GLU A 269 -23.85 -12.25 -14.96
N ALA A 270 -23.68 -11.09 -14.30
CA ALA A 270 -24.71 -10.47 -13.47
C ALA A 270 -25.62 -9.53 -14.27
N ASN A 271 -25.51 -9.54 -15.60
CA ASN A 271 -26.23 -8.67 -16.53
C ASN A 271 -26.15 -7.18 -16.17
N LEU A 272 -24.99 -6.75 -15.68
CA LEU A 272 -24.77 -5.36 -15.28
C LEU A 272 -24.44 -4.48 -16.49
N THR A 273 -24.99 -3.27 -16.48
CA THR A 273 -24.61 -2.19 -17.42
C THR A 273 -23.60 -1.22 -16.80
N SER A 274 -23.54 -1.15 -15.47
CA SER A 274 -22.59 -0.34 -14.70
C SER A 274 -22.21 -1.01 -13.36
N LEU A 275 -21.15 -0.49 -12.72
CA LEU A 275 -20.73 -0.88 -11.36
C LEU A 275 -21.25 0.05 -10.25
N ASP A 276 -22.31 0.84 -10.51
CA ASP A 276 -22.84 1.82 -9.55
C ASP A 276 -23.73 1.22 -8.44
N PHE A 277 -24.04 -0.08 -8.53
CA PHE A 277 -24.83 -0.82 -7.54
C PHE A 277 -24.19 -0.91 -6.15
N LEU A 278 -22.91 -0.52 -6.02
CA LEU A 278 -22.14 -0.40 -4.79
C LEU A 278 -21.91 1.09 -4.45
N PRO A 279 -22.96 1.85 -4.10
CA PRO A 279 -22.87 3.31 -3.95
C PRO A 279 -21.95 3.76 -2.82
N ASN A 280 -21.78 2.94 -1.78
CA ASN A 280 -21.02 3.27 -0.58
C ASN A 280 -19.65 2.57 -0.50
N LEU A 281 -19.30 1.71 -1.45
CA LEU A 281 -18.05 0.97 -1.42
C LEU A 281 -16.87 1.94 -1.55
N LYS A 282 -16.02 2.00 -0.53
CA LYS A 282 -14.85 2.87 -0.45
C LYS A 282 -13.54 2.12 -0.71
N PHE A 283 -13.47 0.85 -0.30
CA PHE A 283 -12.23 0.08 -0.37
C PHE A 283 -12.46 -1.40 -0.70
N ILE A 284 -11.60 -1.91 -1.58
CA ILE A 284 -11.39 -3.34 -1.81
C ILE A 284 -9.96 -3.64 -1.38
N ALA A 285 -9.76 -4.62 -0.50
CA ALA A 285 -8.47 -4.91 0.09
C ALA A 285 -8.21 -6.41 0.09
N ASN A 286 -7.69 -6.90 -1.03
CA ASN A 286 -7.40 -8.30 -1.24
C ASN A 286 -5.95 -8.65 -0.91
N LEU A 287 -5.75 -9.57 0.04
CA LEU A 287 -4.43 -10.09 0.41
C LEU A 287 -4.10 -11.43 -0.26
N ASP A 288 -5.00 -11.98 -1.08
CA ASP A 288 -4.73 -13.18 -1.89
C ASP A 288 -3.76 -12.84 -3.03
N THR A 289 -2.66 -13.58 -3.11
CA THR A 289 -1.63 -13.41 -4.16
C THR A 289 -2.00 -14.09 -5.48
N LYS A 290 -3.03 -14.93 -5.50
CA LYS A 290 -3.42 -15.73 -6.67
C LYS A 290 -4.61 -15.14 -7.43
N LYS A 291 -5.38 -14.27 -6.81
CA LYS A 291 -6.61 -13.69 -7.37
C LYS A 291 -6.54 -12.17 -7.38
N PRO A 292 -7.14 -11.49 -8.36
CA PRO A 292 -7.19 -10.03 -8.37
C PRO A 292 -8.13 -9.49 -7.29
N GLY A 293 -7.91 -8.23 -6.90
CA GLY A 293 -8.79 -7.51 -5.99
C GLY A 293 -10.15 -7.25 -6.62
N LEU A 294 -10.21 -6.86 -7.89
CA LEU A 294 -11.44 -6.71 -8.66
C LEU A 294 -11.41 -7.63 -9.89
N TYR A 295 -12.42 -8.48 -10.02
CA TYR A 295 -12.61 -9.35 -11.18
C TYR A 295 -14.03 -9.15 -11.73
N VAL A 296 -14.17 -8.82 -12.99
CA VAL A 296 -15.47 -8.68 -13.65
C VAL A 296 -15.46 -9.52 -14.93
N ASN A 297 -16.38 -10.46 -15.06
CA ASN A 297 -16.42 -11.38 -16.19
C ASN A 297 -17.84 -11.58 -16.73
N GLY A 298 -18.00 -11.64 -18.05
CA GLY A 298 -19.23 -12.12 -18.69
C GLY A 298 -20.40 -11.14 -18.62
N ASN A 299 -20.18 -9.86 -18.33
CA ASN A 299 -21.23 -8.84 -18.33
C ASN A 299 -21.21 -8.10 -19.68
N THR A 300 -21.82 -8.70 -20.70
CA THR A 300 -21.72 -8.23 -22.10
C THR A 300 -22.29 -6.82 -22.34
N GLU A 301 -23.22 -6.38 -21.50
CA GLU A 301 -23.82 -5.04 -21.55
C GLU A 301 -23.10 -4.00 -20.68
N LEU A 302 -21.99 -4.38 -20.02
CA LEU A 302 -21.26 -3.50 -19.10
C LEU A 302 -20.48 -2.43 -19.87
N LYS A 303 -20.94 -1.18 -19.78
CA LYS A 303 -20.33 -0.03 -20.48
C LYS A 303 -19.61 0.94 -19.55
N ASN A 304 -19.91 0.86 -18.24
CA ASN A 304 -19.38 1.78 -17.25
C ASN A 304 -18.78 1.04 -16.04
N THR A 305 -17.47 1.15 -15.86
CA THR A 305 -16.73 0.49 -14.77
C THR A 305 -16.51 1.41 -13.57
N THR A 306 -17.18 2.57 -13.53
CA THR A 306 -17.02 3.56 -12.47
C THR A 306 -17.80 3.14 -11.22
N PHE A 307 -17.15 3.26 -10.07
CA PHE A 307 -17.78 3.15 -8.75
C PHE A 307 -18.04 4.56 -8.18
N PRO A 308 -19.19 4.81 -7.54
CA PRO A 308 -19.52 6.14 -7.01
C PRO A 308 -18.59 6.64 -5.91
N SER A 309 -18.17 5.76 -5.00
CA SER A 309 -17.43 6.11 -3.77
C SER A 309 -16.08 5.42 -3.61
N LEU A 310 -15.69 4.56 -4.55
CA LEU A 310 -14.49 3.74 -4.43
C LEU A 310 -13.25 4.63 -4.47
N LYS A 311 -12.39 4.49 -3.45
CA LYS A 311 -11.19 5.29 -3.29
C LYS A 311 -9.95 4.51 -3.67
N LYS A 312 -9.83 3.26 -3.18
CA LYS A 312 -8.66 2.42 -3.44
C LYS A 312 -9.00 0.92 -3.56
N ILE A 313 -8.22 0.23 -4.37
CA ILE A 313 -8.15 -1.22 -4.52
C ILE A 313 -6.73 -1.64 -4.14
N LEU A 314 -6.58 -2.33 -3.02
CA LEU A 314 -5.36 -3.02 -2.63
C LEU A 314 -5.44 -4.47 -3.08
N SER A 315 -4.39 -4.95 -3.73
CA SER A 315 -4.26 -6.34 -4.18
C SER A 315 -2.84 -6.83 -3.92
N ALA A 316 -2.69 -7.98 -3.28
CA ALA A 316 -1.40 -8.68 -3.17
C ALA A 316 -1.05 -9.49 -4.43
N SER A 317 -2.03 -9.68 -5.33
CA SER A 317 -1.81 -10.29 -6.64
C SER A 317 -1.14 -9.31 -7.61
N PRO A 318 -0.28 -9.79 -8.53
CA PRO A 318 0.29 -8.96 -9.61
C PRO A 318 -0.75 -8.30 -10.52
N PHE A 319 -1.98 -8.83 -10.53
CA PHE A 319 -3.13 -8.25 -11.19
C PHE A 319 -4.05 -7.65 -10.14
N THR A 320 -4.26 -6.34 -10.16
CA THR A 320 -5.19 -5.67 -9.24
C THR A 320 -6.63 -5.79 -9.72
N THR A 321 -6.83 -5.52 -11.01
CA THR A 321 -8.14 -5.43 -11.65
C THR A 321 -8.12 -6.14 -12.99
N ILE A 322 -9.08 -7.02 -13.22
CA ILE A 322 -9.28 -7.68 -14.52
C ILE A 322 -10.76 -7.57 -14.89
N ILE A 323 -11.02 -7.12 -16.11
CA ILE A 323 -12.34 -7.12 -16.75
C ILE A 323 -12.22 -7.98 -18.00
N ALA A 324 -13.12 -8.96 -18.15
CA ALA A 324 -13.06 -9.91 -19.25
C ALA A 324 -14.46 -10.22 -19.78
N ASN A 325 -14.57 -10.52 -21.08
CA ASN A 325 -15.81 -10.92 -21.76
C ASN A 325 -16.98 -9.97 -21.42
N CYS A 326 -16.70 -8.66 -21.44
CA CYS A 326 -17.69 -7.61 -21.20
C CYS A 326 -17.99 -6.87 -22.52
N SER A 327 -18.59 -5.67 -22.46
CA SER A 327 -18.86 -4.91 -23.67
C SER A 327 -17.58 -4.50 -24.41
N GLU A 328 -17.53 -4.71 -25.72
CA GLU A 328 -16.44 -4.25 -26.60
C GLU A 328 -16.25 -2.72 -26.56
N GLU A 329 -17.29 -1.97 -26.17
CA GLU A 329 -17.20 -0.52 -26.00
C GLU A 329 -16.09 -0.12 -25.01
N LEU A 330 -15.80 -0.96 -24.01
CA LEU A 330 -14.73 -0.73 -23.04
C LEU A 330 -13.33 -0.73 -23.68
N LEU A 331 -13.16 -1.40 -24.83
CA LEU A 331 -11.90 -1.44 -25.59
C LEU A 331 -11.75 -0.23 -26.54
N THR A 332 -12.80 0.56 -26.72
CA THR A 332 -12.76 1.78 -27.56
C THR A 332 -12.61 3.06 -26.73
N ASN A 333 -12.87 2.99 -25.42
CA ASN A 333 -12.81 4.14 -24.51
C ASN A 333 -11.79 3.92 -23.37
N PRO A 334 -10.55 4.42 -23.49
CA PRO A 334 -9.52 4.22 -22.48
C PRO A 334 -9.83 4.91 -21.14
N THR A 335 -10.80 5.83 -21.10
CA THR A 335 -11.15 6.59 -19.89
C THR A 335 -11.56 5.66 -18.75
N MET A 336 -12.30 4.59 -19.05
CA MET A 336 -12.76 3.62 -18.05
C MET A 336 -11.58 2.87 -17.44
N CYS A 337 -10.68 2.36 -18.27
CA CYS A 337 -9.46 1.67 -17.82
C CYS A 337 -8.54 2.60 -17.02
N ILE A 338 -8.30 3.82 -17.50
CA ILE A 338 -7.50 4.84 -16.80
C ILE A 338 -8.16 5.29 -15.49
N GLY A 339 -9.48 5.25 -15.39
CA GLY A 339 -10.18 5.47 -14.12
C GLY A 339 -9.79 4.41 -13.08
N LEU A 340 -9.70 3.15 -13.50
CA LEU A 340 -9.33 2.03 -12.63
C LEU A 340 -7.87 2.10 -12.17
N THR A 341 -6.93 2.61 -12.98
CA THR A 341 -5.52 2.74 -12.58
C THR A 341 -5.36 3.68 -11.38
N LYS A 342 -6.15 4.75 -11.35
CA LYS A 342 -6.15 5.74 -10.25
C LYS A 342 -6.67 5.19 -8.93
N LEU A 343 -7.36 4.05 -8.96
CA LEU A 343 -7.85 3.37 -7.78
C LEU A 343 -6.82 2.39 -7.21
N GLU A 344 -5.75 2.03 -7.92
CA GLU A 344 -4.78 1.07 -7.38
C GLU A 344 -4.04 1.65 -6.16
N ALA A 345 -4.03 0.93 -5.05
CA ALA A 345 -3.31 1.34 -3.84
C ALA A 345 -1.78 1.32 -4.02
N THR A 346 -1.30 0.49 -4.93
CA THR A 346 0.04 0.51 -5.51
C THR A 346 -0.12 0.19 -7.00
N PRO A 347 0.44 0.99 -7.93
CA PRO A 347 0.37 0.67 -9.35
C PRO A 347 0.89 -0.74 -9.61
N SER A 348 0.08 -1.58 -10.25
CA SER A 348 0.52 -2.93 -10.59
C SER A 348 1.40 -2.92 -11.83
N ASN A 349 2.32 -3.88 -11.96
CA ASN A 349 3.22 -3.98 -13.12
C ASN A 349 2.46 -4.12 -14.45
N TRP A 350 1.28 -4.75 -14.40
CA TRP A 350 0.43 -5.00 -15.57
C TRP A 350 -0.72 -4.00 -15.68
N GLY A 351 -0.99 -3.23 -14.62
CA GLY A 351 -2.16 -2.37 -14.51
C GLY A 351 -3.48 -3.15 -14.48
N PRO A 352 -4.62 -2.43 -14.48
CA PRO A 352 -5.90 -2.98 -14.87
C PRO A 352 -5.85 -3.49 -16.31
N MET A 353 -6.49 -4.63 -16.53
CA MET A 353 -6.60 -5.25 -17.86
C MET A 353 -8.07 -5.39 -18.26
N ILE A 354 -8.37 -5.09 -19.53
CA ILE A 354 -9.68 -5.34 -20.16
C ILE A 354 -9.44 -6.27 -21.35
N ASP A 355 -10.03 -7.46 -21.33
CA ASP A 355 -9.87 -8.50 -22.37
C ASP A 355 -8.41 -8.75 -22.76
N GLY A 356 -7.54 -8.85 -21.76
CA GLY A 356 -6.11 -9.09 -21.96
C GLY A 356 -5.29 -7.87 -22.37
N GLN A 357 -5.92 -6.71 -22.61
CA GLN A 357 -5.25 -5.47 -22.99
C GLN A 357 -5.04 -4.55 -21.78
N THR A 358 -3.84 -3.98 -21.70
CA THR A 358 -3.53 -2.91 -20.73
C THR A 358 -4.20 -1.60 -21.13
N CYS A 359 -4.38 -0.69 -20.17
CA CYS A 359 -4.95 0.62 -20.46
C CYS A 359 -4.17 1.44 -21.51
N GLU A 360 -2.84 1.25 -21.61
CA GLU A 360 -2.05 1.95 -22.64
C GLU A 360 -2.31 1.37 -24.04
N GLN A 361 -2.42 0.05 -24.19
CA GLN A 361 -2.78 -0.59 -25.46
C GLN A 361 -4.18 -0.15 -25.96
N ILE A 362 -5.14 -0.06 -25.04
CA ILE A 362 -6.50 0.43 -25.35
C ILE A 362 -6.43 1.89 -25.81
N LYS A 363 -5.64 2.72 -25.14
CA LYS A 363 -5.43 4.13 -25.48
C LYS A 363 -4.76 4.32 -26.83
N GLU A 364 -3.78 3.49 -27.18
CA GLU A 364 -3.15 3.47 -28.50
C GLU A 364 -4.15 3.09 -29.60
N THR A 365 -4.95 2.05 -29.35
CA THR A 365 -6.01 1.61 -30.28
C THR A 365 -7.03 2.72 -30.53
N ALA A 366 -7.50 3.40 -29.47
CA ALA A 366 -8.43 4.51 -29.59
C ALA A 366 -7.84 5.70 -30.37
N ARG A 367 -6.56 6.03 -30.15
CA ARG A 367 -5.87 7.10 -30.92
C ARG A 367 -5.75 6.76 -32.40
N ASN A 368 -5.42 5.52 -32.72
CA ASN A 368 -5.34 5.08 -34.10
C ASN A 368 -6.71 5.22 -34.78
N LEU A 369 -7.79 4.76 -34.14
CA LEU A 369 -9.15 4.94 -34.68
C LEU A 369 -9.48 6.42 -34.96
N THR A 370 -9.14 7.35 -34.06
CA THR A 370 -9.38 8.78 -34.29
C THR A 370 -8.54 9.35 -35.45
N GLY A 371 -7.27 8.98 -35.56
CA GLY A 371 -6.40 9.45 -36.65
C GLY A 371 -6.88 8.95 -38.02
N TRP A 372 -7.35 7.71 -38.11
CA TRP A 372 -7.95 7.18 -39.34
C TRP A 372 -9.22 7.93 -39.75
N VAL A 373 -10.06 8.32 -38.78
CA VAL A 373 -11.26 9.12 -39.05
C VAL A 373 -10.91 10.53 -39.53
N GLU A 374 -9.87 11.15 -38.96
CA GLU A 374 -9.36 12.46 -39.38
C GLU A 374 -8.73 12.42 -40.79
N ASP A 375 -8.01 11.34 -41.13
CA ASP A 375 -7.44 11.14 -42.48
C ASP A 375 -8.54 10.90 -43.54
N LEU A 376 -9.61 10.18 -43.19
CA LEU A 376 -10.80 10.03 -44.04
C LEU A 376 -11.58 11.33 -44.19
N GLY A 377 -11.61 12.18 -43.15
CA GLY A 377 -12.28 13.49 -43.18
C GLY A 377 -11.49 14.57 -43.93
N SER A 378 -10.15 14.52 -43.88
CA SER A 378 -9.26 15.48 -44.53
C SER A 378 -8.97 15.15 -46.00
N SER A 379 -9.17 13.90 -46.43
CA SER A 379 -9.14 13.48 -47.84
C SER A 379 -10.45 13.86 -48.57
N GLY A 380 -10.77 15.15 -48.57
CA GLY A 380 -11.92 15.76 -49.25
C GLY A 380 -11.92 15.57 -50.77
N ARG A 381 -12.27 14.37 -51.25
CA ARG A 381 -12.84 14.12 -52.57
C ARG A 381 -13.95 13.09 -52.43
N ILE A 382 -15.14 13.57 -52.08
CA ILE A 382 -16.39 12.84 -52.31
C ILE A 382 -16.63 12.81 -53.83
N GLY A 383 -15.96 11.87 -54.50
CA GLY A 383 -16.40 11.32 -55.77
C GLY A 383 -17.26 10.09 -55.48
N TRP A 384 -18.23 9.81 -56.33
CA TRP A 384 -19.30 8.79 -56.24
C TRP A 384 -18.87 7.35 -55.86
N ILE A 385 -17.57 7.08 -55.67
CA ILE A 385 -16.99 5.83 -55.19
C ILE A 385 -16.99 5.76 -53.64
N GLY A 386 -17.00 6.90 -52.94
CA GLY A 386 -17.00 6.96 -51.46
C GLY A 386 -18.26 6.38 -50.81
N SER A 387 -19.40 6.42 -51.50
CA SER A 387 -20.64 5.79 -51.04
C SER A 387 -20.58 4.26 -51.11
N LEU A 388 -19.74 3.70 -51.99
CA LEU A 388 -19.54 2.25 -52.10
C LEU A 388 -18.62 1.74 -50.99
N GLN A 389 -17.60 2.52 -50.57
CA GLN A 389 -16.73 2.17 -49.45
C GLN A 389 -17.42 2.29 -48.09
N LEU A 390 -18.26 3.29 -47.88
CA LEU A 390 -19.13 3.38 -46.70
C LEU A 390 -20.17 2.25 -46.66
N MET A 391 -20.71 1.84 -47.81
CA MET A 391 -21.56 0.64 -47.90
C MET A 391 -20.77 -0.65 -47.66
N ILE A 392 -19.50 -0.76 -48.06
CA ILE A 392 -18.66 -1.94 -47.81
C ILE A 392 -18.27 -2.04 -46.34
N VAL A 393 -17.98 -0.93 -45.66
CA VAL A 393 -17.72 -0.91 -44.21
C VAL A 393 -19.00 -1.20 -43.42
N ALA A 394 -20.15 -0.65 -43.84
CA ALA A 394 -21.44 -1.01 -43.27
C ALA A 394 -21.82 -2.48 -43.56
N LEU A 395 -21.50 -3.02 -44.75
CA LEU A 395 -21.68 -4.44 -45.07
C LEU A 395 -20.71 -5.34 -44.29
N PHE A 396 -19.47 -4.91 -44.04
CA PHE A 396 -18.53 -5.65 -43.20
C PHE A 396 -18.96 -5.67 -41.74
N LEU A 397 -19.52 -4.57 -41.24
CA LEU A 397 -20.13 -4.50 -39.91
C LEU A 397 -21.45 -5.30 -39.82
N LEU A 398 -22.24 -5.38 -40.89
CA LEU A 398 -23.46 -6.20 -40.95
C LEU A 398 -23.17 -7.69 -41.18
N LEU A 399 -22.10 -8.06 -41.91
CA LEU A 399 -21.72 -9.46 -42.14
C LEU A 399 -20.96 -10.09 -40.96
N MET A 400 -20.40 -9.28 -40.04
CA MET A 400 -19.88 -9.77 -38.77
C MET A 400 -20.97 -10.01 -37.70
N VAL A 401 -22.23 -9.69 -37.98
CA VAL A 401 -23.39 -9.98 -37.09
C VAL A 401 -23.95 -11.40 -37.29
N ASP A 402 -23.66 -12.06 -38.42
CA ASP A 402 -24.27 -13.38 -38.75
C ASP A 402 -23.32 -14.59 -38.63
N HIS A 403 -22.07 -14.39 -38.21
CA HIS A 403 -21.14 -15.49 -37.89
C HIS A 403 -20.33 -15.19 -36.63
N PHE A 404 -20.99 -15.21 -35.47
CA PHE A 404 -20.47 -15.77 -34.21
C PHE A 404 -21.61 -16.10 -33.24
#